data_AF-A0A522LAI8-F1
#
_entry.id   AF-A0A522LAI8-F1
#
_cell.length_a   1.000
_cell.length_b   1.000
_cell.length_c   1.000
_cell.angle_alpha   90.00
_cell.angle_beta   90.00
_cell.angle_gamma   90.00
#
_symmetry.space_group_name_H-M   'P 1'
#
loop_
_entity.id
_entity.type
_entity.pdbx_description
1 polymer ?
#
loop_
_entity_poly.entity_id
_entity_poly.type
_entity_poly.pdbx_seq_one_letter_code
_entity_poly.pdbx_strand_id
1 'polypeptide(L)'
;MKPSDNIRRRFIAAESDSLVIETIQTGSKTLRQRLRILKLKGTWRANDYNELCFEVALRKGPPQTYTFKGAWKINNNQEIEYTCGQGPDVLTFKGHWDISSAARLVYVLEGSSTSRFEFKVQLESPAVYPKQGQIRYRIGIGIRQSRLTAPGQVLILYGEWKFGRNLGLTFRMDYGQGKVREIEFGAEVSFGRDKVIFALNNEFGEPLGITLTITHKLFKTIDAEAFIRLKYLQSQCGAEAGITIPF
;
A
#
# COMPACT_ATOMS: atom_id res chain seq x y z
N MET A 1 46.57 -20.02 15.72
CA MET A 1 45.20 -19.63 15.31
C MET A 1 44.65 -18.65 16.33
N LYS A 2 44.40 -17.38 15.97
CA LYS A 2 43.67 -16.46 16.87
C LYS A 2 42.22 -16.92 16.91
N PRO A 3 41.61 -17.14 18.09
CA PRO A 3 40.21 -17.45 18.12
C PRO A 3 39.42 -16.19 17.76
N SER A 4 38.63 -16.26 16.70
CA SER A 4 37.74 -15.18 16.31
C SER A 4 36.51 -15.19 17.22
N ASP A 5 36.20 -14.04 17.82
CA ASP A 5 34.92 -13.86 18.50
C ASP A 5 33.80 -13.96 17.46
N ASN A 6 32.85 -14.85 17.69
CA ASN A 6 31.69 -15.03 16.81
C ASN A 6 30.52 -14.18 17.35
N ILE A 7 29.97 -13.31 16.51
CA ILE A 7 28.81 -12.49 16.83
C ILE A 7 27.65 -12.94 15.94
N ARG A 8 26.64 -13.56 16.55
CA ARG A 8 25.36 -13.83 15.89
C ARG A 8 24.41 -12.67 16.13
N ARG A 9 23.65 -12.30 15.10
CA ARG A 9 22.62 -11.26 15.16
C ARG A 9 21.28 -11.84 14.74
N ARG A 10 20.23 -11.44 15.42
CA ARG A 10 18.85 -11.83 15.11
C ARG A 10 17.95 -10.61 15.19
N PHE A 11 17.11 -10.40 14.18
CA PHE A 11 16.10 -9.35 14.23
C PHE A 11 14.95 -9.81 15.13
N ILE A 12 14.56 -8.97 16.09
CA ILE A 12 13.48 -9.28 17.03
C ILE A 12 12.19 -8.58 16.58
N ALA A 13 12.27 -7.28 16.30
CA ALA A 13 11.10 -6.47 15.96
C ALA A 13 11.48 -5.25 15.12
N ALA A 14 10.55 -4.87 14.25
CA ALA A 14 10.55 -3.59 13.55
C ALA A 14 9.39 -2.75 14.09
N GLU A 15 9.71 -1.71 14.86
CA GLU A 15 8.74 -0.73 15.31
C GLU A 15 8.75 0.49 14.39
N SER A 16 7.78 1.36 14.55
CA SER A 16 7.56 2.53 13.70
C SER A 16 8.78 3.48 13.60
N ASP A 17 9.59 3.59 14.66
CA ASP A 17 10.76 4.46 14.75
C ASP A 17 12.03 3.74 15.21
N SER A 18 11.99 2.40 15.25
CA SER A 18 13.09 1.63 15.81
C SER A 18 13.24 0.22 15.26
N LEU A 19 14.46 -0.29 15.35
CA LEU A 19 14.83 -1.65 14.99
C LEU A 19 15.42 -2.33 16.22
N VAL A 20 14.82 -3.45 16.64
CA VAL A 20 15.26 -4.22 17.79
C VAL A 20 16.03 -5.45 17.31
N ILE A 21 17.27 -5.58 17.77
CA ILE A 21 18.21 -6.63 17.37
C ILE A 21 18.73 -7.33 18.61
N GLU A 22 18.72 -8.65 18.59
CA GLU A 22 19.44 -9.48 19.54
C GLU A 22 20.84 -9.74 19.00
N THR A 23 21.83 -9.62 19.89
CA THR A 23 23.22 -9.98 19.60
C THR A 23 23.71 -11.01 20.62
N ILE A 24 24.27 -12.11 20.13
CA ILE A 24 24.86 -13.17 20.94
C ILE A 24 26.36 -13.19 20.62
N GLN A 25 27.17 -12.88 21.63
CA GLN A 25 28.63 -12.91 21.52
C GLN A 25 29.15 -14.12 22.30
N THR A 26 29.90 -14.99 21.63
CA THR A 26 30.53 -16.15 22.27
C THR A 26 32.01 -15.86 22.47
N GLY A 27 32.43 -15.74 23.74
CA GLY A 27 33.82 -15.47 24.10
C GLY A 27 34.69 -16.70 23.88
N SER A 28 35.71 -16.57 23.03
CA SER A 28 36.60 -17.65 22.60
C SER A 28 37.30 -18.45 23.69
N LYS A 29 37.55 -17.87 24.87
CA LYS A 29 38.32 -18.50 25.96
C LYS A 29 37.48 -19.09 27.08
N THR A 30 36.21 -18.73 27.18
CA THR A 30 35.41 -19.03 28.39
C THR A 30 34.09 -19.75 28.10
N LEU A 31 33.75 -20.00 26.83
CA LEU A 31 32.42 -20.49 26.40
C LEU A 31 31.23 -19.67 26.92
N ARG A 32 31.47 -18.53 27.58
CA ARG A 32 30.44 -17.64 28.09
C ARG A 32 29.80 -16.91 26.92
N GLN A 33 28.49 -17.07 26.80
CA GLN A 33 27.66 -16.32 25.87
C GLN A 33 27.18 -15.03 26.55
N ARG A 34 27.34 -13.90 25.87
CA ARG A 34 26.74 -12.64 26.27
C ARG A 34 25.61 -12.30 25.30
N LEU A 35 24.40 -12.29 25.83
CA LEU A 35 23.21 -11.85 25.12
C LEU A 35 22.99 -10.36 25.38
N ARG A 36 22.76 -9.58 24.32
CA ARG A 36 22.40 -8.17 24.41
C ARG A 36 21.28 -7.87 23.42
N ILE A 37 20.26 -7.17 23.91
CA ILE A 37 19.21 -6.58 23.08
C ILE A 37 19.58 -5.12 22.81
N LEU A 38 19.61 -4.75 21.54
CA LEU A 38 19.89 -3.40 21.08
C LEU A 38 18.64 -2.84 20.40
N LYS A 39 18.19 -1.67 20.83
CA LYS A 39 17.11 -0.91 20.19
C LYS A 39 17.72 0.29 19.48
N LEU A 40 17.78 0.25 18.16
CA LEU A 40 18.29 1.32 17.31
C LEU A 40 17.15 2.26 16.96
N LYS A 41 17.33 3.57 17.21
CA LYS A 41 16.35 4.60 16.83
C LYS A 41 16.65 5.15 15.44
N GLY A 42 15.60 5.40 14.66
CA GLY A 42 15.76 5.76 13.26
C GLY A 42 14.44 5.92 12.52
N THR A 43 14.52 5.90 11.19
CA THR A 43 13.35 6.06 10.32
C THR A 43 13.35 4.97 9.25
N TRP A 44 12.17 4.43 8.98
CA TRP A 44 11.97 3.48 7.89
C TRP A 44 11.64 4.22 6.59
N ARG A 45 12.32 3.82 5.51
CA ARG A 45 12.14 4.35 4.16
C ARG A 45 12.33 3.25 3.13
N ALA A 46 11.77 3.41 1.94
CA ALA A 46 12.19 2.63 0.78
C ALA A 46 13.23 3.43 0.00
N ASN A 47 14.26 2.77 -0.54
CA ASN A 47 15.22 3.44 -1.41
C ASN A 47 14.72 3.51 -2.87
N ASP A 48 15.52 4.11 -3.75
CA ASP A 48 15.20 4.23 -5.19
C ASP A 48 15.05 2.89 -5.92
N TYR A 49 15.49 1.80 -5.30
CA TYR A 49 15.39 0.43 -5.80
C TYR A 49 14.21 -0.34 -5.18
N ASN A 50 13.34 0.34 -4.43
CA ASN A 50 12.22 -0.25 -3.69
C ASN A 50 12.65 -1.27 -2.61
N GLU A 51 13.87 -1.15 -2.09
CA GLU A 51 14.35 -1.96 -0.97
C GLU A 51 13.97 -1.28 0.35
N LEU A 52 13.60 -2.07 1.36
CA LEU A 52 13.30 -1.55 2.69
C LEU A 52 14.61 -1.11 3.35
N CYS A 53 14.63 0.10 3.88
CA CYS A 53 15.79 0.71 4.52
C CYS A 53 15.42 1.23 5.91
N PHE A 54 16.37 1.10 6.84
CA PHE A 54 16.31 1.74 8.15
C PHE A 54 17.47 2.72 8.30
N GLU A 55 17.16 4.00 8.46
CA GLU A 55 18.13 5.06 8.67
C GLU A 55 18.31 5.30 10.17
N VAL A 56 19.42 4.85 10.72
CA VAL A 56 19.74 5.01 12.14
C VAL A 56 20.21 6.43 12.41
N ALA A 57 19.55 7.08 13.37
CA ALA A 57 19.96 8.38 13.87
C ALA A 57 21.22 8.21 14.75
N LEU A 58 22.33 8.81 14.33
CA LEU A 58 23.57 8.83 15.10
C LEU A 58 23.63 10.10 15.97
N ARG A 59 24.26 10.00 17.14
CA ARG A 59 24.48 11.16 18.02
C ARG A 59 25.41 12.20 17.40
N LYS A 60 26.33 11.77 16.52
CA LYS A 60 27.27 12.60 15.78
C LYS A 60 27.52 11.97 14.41
N GLY A 61 27.52 12.79 13.36
CA GLY A 61 27.75 12.36 11.98
C GLY A 61 26.45 12.09 11.19
N PRO A 62 26.58 11.77 9.88
CA PRO A 62 25.44 11.49 9.03
C PRO A 62 24.72 10.21 9.50
N PRO A 63 23.39 10.08 9.27
CA PRO A 63 22.67 8.85 9.54
C PRO A 63 23.30 7.65 8.82
N GLN A 64 23.22 6.47 9.44
CA GLN A 64 23.66 5.22 8.82
C GLN A 64 22.46 4.45 8.29
N THR A 65 22.47 4.10 7.01
CA THR A 65 21.39 3.35 6.37
C THR A 65 21.67 1.85 6.39
N TYR A 66 20.69 1.07 6.84
CA TYR A 66 20.67 -0.38 6.76
C TYR A 66 19.65 -0.82 5.72
N THR A 67 20.13 -1.43 4.63
CA THR A 67 19.28 -1.95 3.56
C THR A 67 18.96 -3.42 3.77
N PHE A 68 17.68 -3.76 3.71
CA PHE A 68 17.14 -5.09 3.92
C PHE A 68 16.98 -5.79 2.57
N LYS A 69 18.00 -6.58 2.19
CA LYS A 69 18.11 -7.23 0.87
C LYS A 69 17.30 -8.53 0.71
N GLY A 70 16.62 -8.96 1.76
CA GLY A 70 15.73 -10.11 1.71
C GLY A 70 14.45 -9.84 0.91
N ALA A 71 13.68 -10.90 0.65
CA ALA A 71 12.38 -10.77 0.04
C ALA A 71 11.37 -10.24 1.06
N TRP A 72 10.45 -9.41 0.59
CA TRP A 72 9.27 -9.03 1.34
C TRP A 72 8.00 -9.33 0.53
N LYS A 73 6.89 -9.49 1.23
CA LYS A 73 5.56 -9.75 0.64
C LYS A 73 4.49 -9.02 1.43
N ILE A 74 3.28 -8.98 0.88
CA ILE A 74 2.10 -8.56 1.61
C ILE A 74 1.43 -9.80 2.22
N ASN A 75 1.06 -9.73 3.50
CA ASN A 75 0.33 -10.79 4.19
C ASN A 75 -1.19 -10.60 4.09
N ASN A 76 -1.97 -11.48 4.73
CA ASN A 76 -3.44 -11.41 4.67
C ASN A 76 -4.03 -10.16 5.34
N ASN A 77 -3.27 -9.47 6.19
CA ASN A 77 -3.66 -8.23 6.87
C ASN A 77 -3.21 -6.98 6.09
N GLN A 78 -2.81 -7.12 4.81
CA GLN A 78 -2.24 -6.03 4.02
C GLN A 78 -0.95 -5.43 4.62
N GLU A 79 -0.24 -6.15 5.50
CA GLU A 79 1.00 -5.71 6.14
C GLU A 79 2.23 -6.18 5.33
N ILE A 80 3.34 -5.45 5.48
CA ILE A 80 4.61 -5.87 4.86
C ILE A 80 5.29 -6.90 5.77
N GLU A 81 5.55 -8.09 5.23
CA GLU A 81 6.35 -9.12 5.87
C GLU A 81 7.69 -9.26 5.15
N TYR A 82 8.78 -9.00 5.87
CA TYR A 82 10.14 -9.19 5.40
C TYR A 82 10.74 -10.46 5.99
N THR A 83 11.30 -11.32 5.13
CA THR A 83 12.01 -12.53 5.58
C THR A 83 13.51 -12.30 5.55
N CYS A 84 14.16 -12.46 6.71
CA CYS A 84 15.60 -12.31 6.82
C CYS A 84 16.35 -13.57 6.39
N GLY A 85 16.73 -13.64 5.10
CA GLY A 85 17.55 -14.74 4.58
C GLY A 85 16.81 -16.08 4.54
N GLN A 86 17.53 -17.19 4.78
CA GLN A 86 17.00 -18.57 4.76
C GLN A 86 16.39 -19.01 6.11
N GLY A 87 16.29 -18.09 7.09
CA GLY A 87 15.79 -18.40 8.44
C GLY A 87 14.31 -18.09 8.63
N PRO A 88 13.70 -18.56 9.74
CA PRO A 88 12.29 -18.29 10.07
C PRO A 88 12.05 -16.88 10.62
N ASP A 89 13.07 -16.03 10.69
CA ASP A 89 12.94 -14.68 11.27
C ASP A 89 12.23 -13.75 10.28
N VAL A 90 10.94 -13.50 10.56
CA VAL A 90 10.08 -12.59 9.81
C VAL A 90 9.90 -11.29 10.60
N LEU A 91 10.10 -10.17 9.91
CA LEU A 91 9.74 -8.85 10.41
C LEU A 91 8.42 -8.42 9.79
N THR A 92 7.42 -8.16 10.61
CA THR A 92 6.13 -7.62 10.17
C THR A 92 6.07 -6.12 10.46
N PHE A 93 5.84 -5.32 9.43
CA PHE A 93 5.63 -3.89 9.55
C PHE A 93 4.14 -3.61 9.52
N LYS A 94 3.62 -3.09 10.63
CA LYS A 94 2.22 -2.68 10.75
C LYS A 94 2.03 -1.27 10.23
N GLY A 95 0.90 -1.01 9.60
CA GLY A 95 0.68 0.25 8.89
C GLY A 95 -0.51 0.19 7.95
N HIS A 96 -0.60 1.17 7.06
CA HIS A 96 -1.63 1.24 6.03
C HIS A 96 -1.06 1.75 4.71
N TRP A 97 -1.71 1.31 3.62
CA TRP A 97 -1.44 1.78 2.27
C TRP A 97 -2.19 3.07 1.99
N ASP A 98 -1.51 3.94 1.24
CA ASP A 98 -2.02 5.20 0.71
C ASP A 98 -1.62 5.33 -0.78
N ILE A 99 -2.53 5.87 -1.59
CA ILE A 99 -2.39 6.02 -3.05
C ILE A 99 -2.42 7.52 -3.35
N SER A 100 -1.25 8.14 -3.32
CA SER A 100 -1.10 9.57 -3.58
C SER A 100 -0.95 9.90 -5.07
N SER A 101 -0.44 8.97 -5.89
CA SER A 101 -0.33 9.16 -7.34
C SER A 101 -0.30 7.83 -8.10
N ALA A 102 -0.53 7.88 -9.41
CA ALA A 102 -0.52 6.71 -10.31
C ALA A 102 0.79 5.89 -10.28
N ALA A 103 1.91 6.56 -9.99
CA ALA A 103 3.26 5.98 -10.04
C ALA A 103 3.89 5.76 -8.66
N ARG A 104 3.16 6.05 -7.58
CA ARG A 104 3.67 5.95 -6.21
C ARG A 104 2.65 5.29 -5.30
N LEU A 105 3.12 4.31 -4.56
CA LEU A 105 2.35 3.65 -3.51
C LEU A 105 3.10 3.84 -2.19
N VAL A 106 2.40 4.34 -1.17
CA VAL A 106 3.00 4.66 0.12
C VAL A 106 2.47 3.72 1.18
N TYR A 107 3.37 3.10 1.95
CA TYR A 107 3.02 2.37 3.18
C TYR A 107 3.40 3.21 4.39
N VAL A 108 2.42 3.68 5.14
CA VAL A 108 2.62 4.51 6.34
C VAL A 108 2.66 3.59 7.57
N LEU A 109 3.77 3.60 8.31
CA LEU A 109 3.94 2.73 9.49
C LEU A 109 3.05 3.20 10.65
N GLU A 110 2.37 2.26 11.29
CA GLU A 110 1.53 2.52 12.45
C GLU A 110 2.36 3.11 13.60
N GLY A 111 1.89 4.20 14.20
CA GLY A 111 2.58 4.85 15.33
C GLY A 111 3.80 5.67 14.93
N SER A 112 3.96 6.03 13.65
CA SER A 112 4.95 7.02 13.21
C SER A 112 4.32 8.03 12.26
N SER A 113 4.77 9.28 12.35
CA SER A 113 4.46 10.36 11.39
C SER A 113 5.55 10.54 10.33
N THR A 114 6.71 9.92 10.53
CA THR A 114 7.91 10.14 9.69
C THR A 114 8.32 8.91 8.90
N SER A 115 8.08 7.71 9.43
CA SER A 115 8.44 6.45 8.81
C SER A 115 7.37 6.01 7.82
N ARG A 116 7.77 5.86 6.56
CA ARG A 116 6.91 5.39 5.48
C ARG A 116 7.76 4.74 4.39
N PHE A 117 7.24 3.70 3.75
CA PHE A 117 7.86 3.13 2.55
C PHE A 117 7.18 3.73 1.31
N GLU A 118 7.91 4.54 0.56
CA GLU A 118 7.42 5.10 -0.70
C GLU A 118 7.98 4.30 -1.86
N PHE A 119 7.09 3.57 -2.54
CA PHE A 119 7.46 2.69 -3.63
C PHE A 119 7.15 3.32 -4.98
N LYS A 120 8.12 3.25 -5.89
CA LYS A 120 7.90 3.55 -7.31
C LYS A 120 7.23 2.33 -7.95
N VAL A 121 6.01 2.52 -8.44
CA VAL A 121 5.16 1.45 -8.97
C VAL A 121 4.65 1.79 -10.37
N GLN A 122 4.21 0.76 -11.08
CA GLN A 122 3.44 0.89 -12.31
C GLN A 122 2.10 0.19 -12.12
N LEU A 123 1.00 0.88 -12.39
CA LEU A 123 -0.32 0.28 -12.40
C LEU A 123 -0.40 -0.82 -13.48
N GLU A 124 -0.81 -2.04 -13.10
CA GLU A 124 -0.84 -3.16 -14.03
C GLU A 124 -2.14 -3.20 -14.84
N SER A 125 -3.27 -2.90 -14.19
CA SER A 125 -4.57 -2.77 -14.85
C SER A 125 -5.14 -1.38 -14.56
N PRO A 126 -5.10 -0.45 -15.53
CA PRO A 126 -5.74 0.85 -15.38
C PRO A 126 -7.26 0.74 -15.36
N ALA A 127 -7.84 -0.37 -15.79
CA ALA A 127 -9.27 -0.63 -15.69
C ALA A 127 -9.54 -1.65 -14.57
N VAL A 128 -10.34 -1.27 -13.59
CA VAL A 128 -10.76 -2.13 -12.48
C VAL A 128 -12.27 -2.36 -12.56
N TYR A 129 -12.70 -3.57 -12.23
CA TYR A 129 -14.11 -3.92 -12.06
C TYR A 129 -14.44 -4.01 -10.57
N PRO A 130 -15.57 -3.42 -10.11
CA PRO A 130 -15.93 -3.42 -8.68
C PRO A 130 -15.97 -4.83 -8.08
N LYS A 131 -16.52 -5.81 -8.81
CA LYS A 131 -16.63 -7.22 -8.39
C LYS A 131 -15.28 -7.90 -8.16
N GLN A 132 -14.17 -7.34 -8.66
CA GLN A 132 -12.84 -7.92 -8.46
C GLN A 132 -12.17 -7.46 -7.16
N GLY A 133 -12.61 -6.34 -6.55
CA GLY A 133 -12.13 -5.90 -5.23
C GLY A 133 -10.62 -5.70 -5.10
N GLN A 134 -9.91 -5.48 -6.22
CA GLN A 134 -8.45 -5.50 -6.26
C GLN A 134 -7.90 -4.31 -7.02
N ILE A 135 -6.84 -3.70 -6.48
CA ILE A 135 -5.97 -2.77 -7.21
C ILE A 135 -4.60 -3.44 -7.34
N ARG A 136 -4.09 -3.56 -8.57
CA ARG A 136 -2.85 -4.30 -8.86
C ARG A 136 -1.75 -3.36 -9.34
N TYR A 137 -0.65 -3.36 -8.61
CA TYR A 137 0.55 -2.61 -8.92
C TYR A 137 1.70 -3.57 -9.20
N ARG A 138 2.51 -3.25 -10.20
CA ARG A 138 3.82 -3.86 -10.39
C ARG A 138 4.88 -3.00 -9.72
N ILE A 139 5.70 -3.63 -8.89
CA ILE A 139 6.84 -3.01 -8.24
C ILE A 139 8.14 -3.64 -8.77
N GLY A 140 9.10 -2.81 -9.15
CA GLY A 140 10.36 -3.26 -9.75
C GLY A 140 11.52 -2.31 -9.47
N ILE A 141 12.74 -2.82 -9.60
CA ILE A 141 13.98 -2.06 -9.40
C ILE A 141 14.16 -1.08 -10.56
N GLY A 142 13.87 0.20 -10.33
CA GLY A 142 14.13 1.31 -11.25
C GLY A 142 13.37 1.21 -12.58
N ILE A 143 12.07 1.55 -12.58
CA ILE A 143 11.15 1.50 -13.73
C ILE A 143 11.70 2.29 -14.95
N ARG A 144 12.62 1.65 -15.69
CA ARG A 144 13.02 1.91 -17.08
C ARG A 144 12.73 0.61 -17.82
N GLN A 145 11.94 0.69 -18.89
CA GLN A 145 11.48 -0.44 -19.72
C GLN A 145 12.60 -1.42 -20.15
N SER A 146 13.87 -1.00 -20.17
CA SER A 146 14.98 -1.83 -20.67
C SER A 146 15.53 -2.87 -19.68
N ARG A 147 15.01 -2.97 -18.44
CA ARG A 147 15.42 -4.00 -17.45
C ARG A 147 14.26 -4.91 -17.02
N LEU A 148 13.32 -5.19 -17.93
CA LEU A 148 12.21 -6.14 -17.77
C LEU A 148 12.65 -7.62 -17.57
N THR A 149 13.96 -7.90 -17.55
CA THR A 149 14.51 -9.25 -17.32
C THR A 149 14.61 -9.62 -15.84
N ALA A 150 14.41 -8.69 -14.90
CA ALA A 150 14.22 -9.03 -13.50
C ALA A 150 12.72 -9.26 -13.23
N PRO A 151 12.31 -10.34 -12.55
CA PRO A 151 10.90 -10.57 -12.22
C PRO A 151 10.43 -9.44 -11.29
N GLY A 152 9.62 -8.52 -11.83
CA GLY A 152 8.92 -7.53 -11.02
C GLY A 152 7.91 -8.22 -10.12
N GLN A 153 7.81 -7.79 -8.87
CA GLN A 153 6.81 -8.29 -7.93
C GLN A 153 5.47 -7.62 -8.22
N VAL A 154 4.37 -8.36 -8.10
CA VAL A 154 3.01 -7.79 -8.18
C VAL A 154 2.47 -7.62 -6.77
N LEU A 155 2.07 -6.40 -6.48
CA LEU A 155 1.43 -5.98 -5.25
C LEU A 155 -0.07 -5.87 -5.52
N ILE A 156 -0.87 -6.63 -4.76
CA ILE A 156 -2.32 -6.65 -4.89
C ILE A 156 -2.92 -6.12 -3.59
N LEU A 157 -3.57 -4.97 -3.67
CA LEU A 157 -4.36 -4.42 -2.58
C LEU A 157 -5.78 -4.95 -2.68
N TYR A 158 -6.28 -5.59 -1.62
CA TYR A 158 -7.63 -6.14 -1.57
C TYR A 158 -8.55 -5.25 -0.75
N GLY A 159 -9.76 -5.06 -1.23
CA GLY A 159 -10.74 -4.22 -0.57
C GLY A 159 -12.09 -4.19 -1.26
N GLU A 160 -12.97 -3.36 -0.72
CA GLU A 160 -14.34 -3.18 -1.17
C GLU A 160 -14.51 -1.78 -1.75
N TRP A 161 -15.12 -1.72 -2.94
CA TRP A 161 -15.57 -0.45 -3.52
C TRP A 161 -16.90 -0.06 -2.89
N LYS A 162 -16.97 1.13 -2.31
CA LYS A 162 -18.23 1.75 -1.86
C LYS A 162 -18.50 3.04 -2.60
N PHE A 163 -19.78 3.24 -2.90
CA PHE A 163 -20.29 4.39 -3.64
C PHE A 163 -21.14 5.23 -2.67
N GLY A 164 -20.72 6.47 -2.46
CA GLY A 164 -21.46 7.46 -1.70
C GLY A 164 -22.58 8.08 -2.52
N ARG A 165 -23.54 8.70 -1.83
CA ARG A 165 -24.70 9.39 -2.46
C ARG A 165 -24.29 10.57 -3.35
N ASN A 166 -23.10 11.12 -3.14
CA ASN A 166 -22.56 12.27 -3.88
C ASN A 166 -21.61 11.85 -5.02
N LEU A 167 -21.74 10.63 -5.54
CA LEU A 167 -20.78 10.02 -6.49
C LEU A 167 -19.36 9.86 -5.92
N GLY A 168 -19.17 10.06 -4.62
CA GLY A 168 -17.90 9.79 -3.93
C GLY A 168 -17.57 8.31 -4.01
N LEU A 169 -16.35 7.99 -4.40
CA LEU A 169 -15.87 6.62 -4.50
C LEU A 169 -14.85 6.37 -3.42
N THR A 170 -15.06 5.30 -2.64
CA THR A 170 -14.12 4.90 -1.59
C THR A 170 -13.69 3.45 -1.79
N PHE A 171 -12.42 3.16 -1.59
CA PHE A 171 -11.90 1.80 -1.52
C PHE A 171 -11.53 1.47 -0.08
N ARG A 172 -12.22 0.49 0.49
CA ARG A 172 -12.04 0.06 1.87
C ARG A 172 -11.17 -1.16 1.96
N MET A 173 -10.07 -1.07 2.68
CA MET A 173 -9.18 -2.20 2.93
C MET A 173 -9.29 -2.61 4.40
N ASP A 174 -9.40 -3.92 4.63
CA ASP A 174 -9.33 -4.53 5.95
C ASP A 174 -7.88 -4.90 6.26
N TYR A 175 -7.36 -4.36 7.36
CA TYR A 175 -6.02 -4.64 7.88
C TYR A 175 -6.05 -5.67 9.02
N GLY A 176 -7.17 -6.37 9.19
CA GLY A 176 -7.42 -7.29 10.29
C GLY A 176 -7.67 -6.57 11.61
N GLN A 177 -8.05 -7.36 12.63
CA GLN A 177 -8.26 -6.88 14.01
C GLN A 177 -9.28 -5.72 14.14
N GLY A 178 -10.25 -5.65 13.22
CA GLY A 178 -11.26 -4.57 13.20
C GLY A 178 -10.75 -3.23 12.68
N LYS A 179 -9.53 -3.18 12.12
CA LYS A 179 -8.96 -1.97 11.52
C LYS A 179 -9.28 -1.91 10.04
N VAL A 180 -10.27 -1.08 9.68
CA VAL A 180 -10.59 -0.77 8.28
C VAL A 180 -10.09 0.64 7.96
N ARG A 181 -9.41 0.81 6.82
CA ARG A 181 -9.08 2.13 6.27
C ARG A 181 -9.78 2.31 4.94
N GLU A 182 -10.21 3.54 4.69
CA GLU A 182 -10.85 3.93 3.43
C GLU A 182 -9.89 4.86 2.69
N ILE A 183 -9.69 4.62 1.39
CA ILE A 183 -9.07 5.58 0.48
C ILE A 183 -10.21 6.22 -0.29
N GLU A 184 -10.34 7.54 -0.14
CA GLU A 184 -11.32 8.32 -0.88
C GLU A 184 -10.72 8.79 -2.20
N PHE A 185 -11.51 8.70 -3.27
CA PHE A 185 -11.13 9.16 -4.60
C PHE A 185 -12.07 10.26 -5.08
N GLY A 186 -11.47 11.28 -5.69
CA GLY A 186 -12.20 12.09 -6.66
C GLY A 186 -12.49 11.26 -7.91
N ALA A 187 -13.52 11.61 -8.67
CA ALA A 187 -13.82 10.92 -9.91
C ALA A 187 -14.39 11.83 -10.99
N GLU A 188 -13.89 11.67 -12.22
CA GLU A 188 -14.55 12.16 -13.43
C GLU A 188 -15.42 11.06 -14.02
N VAL A 189 -16.68 11.38 -14.31
CA VAL A 189 -17.67 10.40 -14.75
C VAL A 189 -17.93 10.53 -16.24
N SER A 190 -17.82 9.42 -16.96
CA SER A 190 -18.23 9.32 -18.36
C SER A 190 -19.27 8.21 -18.55
N PHE A 191 -20.28 8.51 -19.37
CA PHE A 191 -21.39 7.61 -19.66
C PHE A 191 -21.23 7.00 -21.04
N GLY A 192 -21.20 5.67 -21.10
CA GLY A 192 -21.31 4.90 -22.32
C GLY A 192 -22.66 4.20 -22.41
N ARG A 193 -22.94 3.58 -23.56
CA ARG A 193 -24.23 2.93 -23.86
C ARG A 193 -24.70 1.95 -22.78
N ASP A 194 -23.79 1.16 -22.20
CA ASP A 194 -24.10 0.13 -21.18
C ASP A 194 -23.15 0.18 -19.97
N LYS A 195 -22.40 1.27 -19.81
CA LYS A 195 -21.39 1.38 -18.75
C LYS A 195 -21.21 2.81 -18.25
N VAL A 196 -20.85 2.92 -16.99
CA VAL A 196 -20.37 4.16 -16.36
C VAL A 196 -18.90 3.95 -16.04
N ILE A 197 -18.05 4.89 -16.47
CA ILE A 197 -16.61 4.85 -16.21
C ILE A 197 -16.26 6.04 -15.31
N PHE A 198 -15.61 5.73 -14.19
CA PHE A 198 -15.07 6.70 -13.26
C PHE A 198 -13.56 6.75 -13.43
N ALA A 199 -13.00 7.85 -13.92
CA ALA A 199 -11.57 8.09 -13.88
C ALA A 199 -11.20 8.67 -12.51
N LEU A 200 -10.33 7.98 -11.76
CA LEU A 200 -10.08 8.30 -10.36
C LEU A 200 -8.96 9.32 -10.20
N ASN A 201 -9.19 10.26 -9.28
CA ASN A 201 -8.28 11.34 -8.95
C ASN A 201 -7.93 11.29 -7.45
N ASN A 202 -6.76 11.81 -7.08
CA ASN A 202 -6.38 11.99 -5.68
C ASN A 202 -7.11 13.21 -5.05
N GLU A 203 -6.81 13.50 -3.78
CA GLU A 203 -7.37 14.63 -3.04
C GLU A 203 -7.06 16.01 -3.65
N PHE A 204 -6.00 16.10 -4.47
CA PHE A 204 -5.60 17.31 -5.19
C PHE A 204 -6.23 17.40 -6.60
N GLY A 205 -7.05 16.42 -6.99
CA GLY A 205 -7.66 16.36 -8.32
C GLY A 205 -6.73 15.82 -9.41
N GLU A 206 -5.56 15.29 -9.06
CA GLU A 206 -4.63 14.70 -10.02
C GLU A 206 -5.06 13.28 -10.42
N PRO A 207 -4.95 12.90 -11.71
CA PRO A 207 -5.38 11.59 -12.17
C PRO A 207 -4.47 10.48 -11.64
N LEU A 208 -5.10 9.43 -11.10
CA LEU A 208 -4.41 8.22 -10.63
C LEU A 208 -4.18 7.19 -11.75
N GLY A 209 -4.70 7.46 -12.95
CA GLY A 209 -4.64 6.51 -14.08
C GLY A 209 -5.46 5.24 -13.85
N ILE A 210 -6.26 5.19 -12.77
CA ILE A 210 -7.20 4.14 -12.45
C ILE A 210 -8.56 4.54 -13.00
N THR A 211 -9.22 3.63 -13.68
CA THR A 211 -10.58 3.75 -14.18
C THR A 211 -11.42 2.62 -13.59
N LEU A 212 -12.51 2.97 -12.92
CA LEU A 212 -13.49 2.01 -12.43
C LEU A 212 -14.61 1.91 -13.46
N THR A 213 -14.81 0.72 -14.03
CA THR A 213 -15.88 0.48 -15.01
C THR A 213 -17.03 -0.30 -14.39
N ILE A 214 -18.22 0.30 -14.37
CA ILE A 214 -19.46 -0.32 -13.93
C ILE A 214 -20.32 -0.60 -15.15
N THR A 215 -20.86 -1.82 -15.28
CA THR A 215 -21.72 -2.20 -16.39
C THR A 215 -23.17 -2.37 -15.94
N HIS A 216 -24.12 -2.21 -16.88
CA HIS A 216 -25.57 -2.36 -16.64
C HIS A 216 -25.97 -3.70 -15.97
N LYS A 217 -25.22 -4.79 -16.22
CA LYS A 217 -25.45 -6.09 -15.56
C LYS A 217 -25.22 -6.05 -14.05
N LEU A 218 -24.39 -5.12 -13.56
CA LEU A 218 -24.11 -4.93 -12.14
C LEU A 218 -25.18 -4.05 -11.47
N PHE A 219 -25.73 -3.08 -12.22
CA PHE A 219 -26.91 -2.32 -11.81
C PHE A 219 -28.14 -3.23 -11.65
N LYS A 220 -28.33 -4.26 -12.48
CA LYS A 220 -29.43 -5.23 -12.30
C LYS A 220 -29.40 -6.05 -11.01
N THR A 221 -28.28 -6.10 -10.29
CA THR A 221 -28.16 -6.77 -8.98
C THR A 221 -28.33 -5.83 -7.79
N ILE A 222 -28.44 -4.53 -8.05
CA ILE A 222 -28.71 -3.50 -7.05
C ILE A 222 -30.02 -2.87 -7.54
N ASP A 223 -31.18 -3.36 -7.07
CA ASP A 223 -32.53 -2.92 -7.49
C ASP A 223 -32.78 -1.45 -7.09
N ALA A 224 -32.08 -0.53 -7.73
CA ALA A 224 -32.22 0.90 -7.61
C ALA A 224 -32.07 1.49 -9.02
N GLU A 225 -33.18 1.94 -9.59
CA GLU A 225 -33.18 2.63 -10.87
C GLU A 225 -32.90 4.12 -10.61
N ALA A 226 -31.69 4.56 -10.95
CA ALA A 226 -31.38 5.98 -11.01
C ALA A 226 -31.89 6.55 -12.33
N PHE A 227 -32.62 7.67 -12.27
CA PHE A 227 -33.08 8.36 -13.47
C PHE A 227 -32.68 9.83 -13.43
N ILE A 228 -32.45 10.38 -14.62
CA ILE A 228 -32.37 11.82 -14.86
C ILE A 228 -33.52 12.17 -15.80
N ARG A 229 -34.43 13.03 -15.36
CA ARG A 229 -35.50 13.59 -16.20
C ARG A 229 -35.16 15.04 -16.51
N LEU A 230 -35.06 15.34 -17.80
CA LEU A 230 -35.02 16.71 -18.30
C LEU A 230 -36.48 17.18 -18.42
N LYS A 231 -36.85 18.19 -17.63
CA LYS A 231 -38.18 18.83 -17.72
C LYS A 231 -38.05 20.08 -18.56
N TYR A 232 -38.88 20.15 -19.60
CA TYR A 232 -39.03 21.34 -20.44
C TYR A 232 -40.36 22.00 -20.12
N LEU A 233 -40.33 23.15 -19.47
CA LEU A 233 -41.52 23.96 -19.19
C LEU A 233 -41.22 25.41 -19.59
N GLN A 234 -41.96 25.86 -20.62
CA GLN A 234 -42.09 27.24 -21.09
C GLN A 234 -40.91 28.17 -20.72
N SER A 235 -39.74 27.90 -21.32
CA SER A 235 -38.49 28.69 -21.26
C SER A 235 -37.49 28.45 -20.11
N GLN A 236 -37.66 27.42 -19.28
CA GLN A 236 -36.59 26.94 -18.38
C GLN A 236 -36.28 25.46 -18.58
N CYS A 237 -34.98 25.14 -18.62
CA CYS A 237 -34.47 23.77 -18.56
C CYS A 237 -34.12 23.44 -17.11
N GLY A 238 -34.85 22.48 -16.54
CA GLY A 238 -34.52 21.89 -15.25
C GLY A 238 -34.07 20.43 -15.41
N ALA A 239 -33.01 20.05 -14.69
CA ALA A 239 -32.61 18.66 -14.55
C ALA A 239 -32.99 18.18 -13.14
N GLU A 240 -33.77 17.09 -13.08
CA GLU A 240 -34.09 16.40 -11.83
C GLU A 240 -33.45 15.02 -11.87
N ALA A 241 -32.66 14.72 -10.84
CA ALA A 241 -32.04 13.41 -10.65
C ALA A 241 -32.56 12.79 -9.36
N GLY A 242 -32.87 11.50 -9.40
CA GLY A 242 -33.39 10.77 -8.26
C GLY A 242 -33.08 9.27 -8.35
N ILE A 243 -33.33 8.58 -7.24
CA ILE A 243 -33.15 7.13 -7.12
C ILE A 243 -34.51 6.55 -6.73
N THR A 244 -35.03 5.63 -7.54
CA THR A 244 -36.21 4.84 -7.19
C THR A 244 -35.76 3.55 -6.51
N ILE A 245 -36.22 3.33 -5.29
CA ILE A 245 -36.02 2.07 -4.55
C ILE A 245 -37.41 1.43 -4.41
N PRO A 246 -37.68 0.26 -5.00
CA PRO A 246 -38.88 -0.49 -4.70
C PRO A 246 -38.76 -1.10 -3.30
N PHE A 247 -39.76 -0.89 -2.46
CA PHE A 247 -39.97 -1.65 -1.24
C PHE A 247 -40.92 -2.81 -1.50
#